data_AF-A0A2E6HLK2-F1
#
_entry.id   AF-A0A2E6HLK2-F1
#
_cell.length_a   1.000
_cell.length_b   1.000
_cell.length_c   1.000
_cell.angle_alpha   90.00
_cell.angle_beta   90.00
_cell.angle_gamma   90.00
#
_symmetry.space_group_name_H-M   'P 1'
#
loop_
_entity.id
_entity.type
_entity.pdbx_description
1 polymer ?
#
loop_
_entity_poly.entity_id
_entity_poly.type
_entity_poly.pdbx_seq_one_letter_code
_entity_poly.pdbx_strand_id
1 'polypeptide(L)'
;MELKYIKDLYQIRKKENLDKVIIYTKNFKYSGLINYAIKFALWSVKDNGIVLIKNSNKHYKNKLIPHSYDFKLLIHKVISIMRNFDMEVSIDKKNQEIEIIKENIPFDNNWSIGVMFSGSSEEFNQVVDSINVLQNLTLKKEAKLEVLVCGPSIERKKFENFSIKYVDYNEKNNNRFLINKKKNHLIRQMQYSNCCVLHSRIFLDKDCLYNMPNHFDVIVPKIFYKNKDFIVPDNDLIFYQWNKSFEYITSAPTLKDYNRYRYLSFMKNAIPCADGACLIAKKEIFYENMLEEKIAWTEAEDVEWMKRLYLSNNILELSLESKAFSVTTKTSKLFLSMPSYLRYIFRRIFYLMKVAKGSIHRYD
;
A
#
# COMPACT_ATOMS: atom_id res chain seq x y z
N MET A 1 4.78 -4.90 -25.64
CA MET A 1 4.43 -3.53 -25.21
C MET A 1 5.69 -2.79 -24.77
N GLU A 2 5.82 -1.50 -25.08
CA GLU A 2 6.96 -0.69 -24.61
C GLU A 2 6.54 0.23 -23.47
N LEU A 3 7.36 0.31 -22.42
CA LEU A 3 7.19 1.22 -21.29
C LEU A 3 8.25 2.32 -21.39
N LYS A 4 7.81 3.53 -21.74
CA LYS A 4 8.69 4.71 -21.86
C LYS A 4 8.33 5.78 -20.84
N TYR A 5 7.07 5.88 -20.42
CA TYR A 5 6.54 6.95 -19.60
C TYR A 5 5.63 6.43 -18.49
N ILE A 6 5.34 7.26 -17.47
CA ILE A 6 4.44 6.91 -16.36
C ILE A 6 3.04 6.52 -16.87
N LYS A 7 2.56 7.14 -17.95
CA LYS A 7 1.25 6.79 -18.54
C LYS A 7 1.19 5.31 -18.99
N ASP A 8 2.32 4.77 -19.43
CA ASP A 8 2.42 3.40 -19.92
C ASP A 8 2.31 2.41 -18.75
N LEU A 9 2.70 2.80 -17.53
CA LEU A 9 2.51 2.01 -16.31
C LEU A 9 1.02 1.79 -15.98
N TYR A 10 0.19 2.82 -16.13
CA TYR A 10 -1.26 2.65 -15.95
C TYR A 10 -1.88 1.75 -17.01
N GLN A 11 -1.36 1.80 -18.24
CA GLN A 11 -1.86 1.00 -19.34
C GLN A 11 -1.49 -0.47 -19.16
N ILE A 12 -0.21 -0.78 -18.91
CA ILE A 12 0.26 -2.15 -18.76
C ILE A 12 -0.34 -2.83 -17.54
N ARG A 13 -0.69 -2.05 -16.50
CA ARG A 13 -1.33 -2.60 -15.31
C ARG A 13 -2.68 -3.28 -15.58
N LYS A 14 -3.32 -2.92 -16.70
CA LYS A 14 -4.60 -3.48 -17.18
C LYS A 14 -4.41 -4.54 -18.27
N LYS A 15 -3.18 -4.96 -18.53
CA LYS A 15 -2.83 -5.95 -19.56
C LYS A 15 -2.34 -7.22 -18.89
N GLU A 16 -2.65 -8.34 -19.53
CA GLU A 16 -2.25 -9.69 -19.14
C GLU A 16 -1.90 -10.47 -20.41
N ASN A 17 -1.22 -11.60 -20.27
CA ASN A 17 -0.87 -12.52 -21.34
C ASN A 17 -0.07 -11.91 -22.50
N LEU A 18 0.77 -10.91 -22.24
CA LEU A 18 1.67 -10.33 -23.23
C LEU A 18 2.86 -11.26 -23.51
N ASP A 19 3.29 -11.37 -24.77
CA ASP A 19 4.49 -12.15 -25.10
C ASP A 19 5.78 -11.44 -24.65
N LYS A 20 5.81 -10.11 -24.80
CA LYS A 20 7.01 -9.32 -24.54
C LYS A 20 6.68 -7.92 -24.04
N VAL A 21 7.42 -7.47 -23.04
CA VAL A 21 7.41 -6.10 -22.54
C VAL A 21 8.84 -5.54 -22.55
N ILE A 22 9.01 -4.32 -23.07
CA ILE A 22 10.30 -3.64 -23.12
C ILE A 22 10.25 -2.41 -22.21
N ILE A 23 11.15 -2.34 -21.23
CA ILE A 23 11.23 -1.23 -20.28
C ILE A 23 12.39 -0.32 -20.64
N TYR A 24 12.10 0.95 -20.95
CA TYR A 24 13.12 1.98 -21.11
C TYR A 24 13.32 2.74 -19.80
N THR A 25 14.47 2.55 -19.14
CA THR A 25 14.66 2.96 -17.73
C THR A 25 14.69 4.47 -17.53
N LYS A 26 14.91 5.27 -18.60
CA LYS A 26 15.14 6.73 -18.53
C LYS A 26 14.18 7.47 -17.60
N ASN A 27 12.88 7.21 -17.72
CA ASN A 27 11.86 7.97 -17.02
C ASN A 27 11.42 7.34 -15.68
N PHE A 28 11.87 6.11 -15.39
CA PHE A 28 11.48 5.38 -14.19
C PHE A 28 12.54 5.42 -13.09
N LYS A 29 13.84 5.44 -13.45
CA LYS A 29 14.92 5.50 -12.45
C LYS A 29 14.85 6.78 -11.61
N TYR A 30 14.77 7.94 -12.25
CA TYR A 30 14.74 9.23 -11.55
C TYR A 30 13.40 9.57 -10.87
N SER A 31 12.41 8.69 -10.93
CA SER A 31 11.08 8.91 -10.34
C SER A 31 10.72 7.91 -9.26
N GLY A 32 11.64 7.00 -8.88
CA GLY A 32 11.34 5.93 -7.92
C GLY A 32 10.37 4.87 -8.45
N LEU A 33 10.05 4.89 -9.75
CA LEU A 33 9.03 4.02 -10.37
C LEU A 33 9.60 2.78 -11.03
N ILE A 34 10.91 2.53 -10.92
CA ILE A 34 11.54 1.36 -11.56
C ILE A 34 10.96 0.03 -11.04
N ASN A 35 10.64 -0.06 -9.76
CA ASN A 35 10.03 -1.26 -9.17
C ASN A 35 8.65 -1.54 -9.77
N TYR A 36 7.83 -0.49 -9.91
CA TYR A 36 6.52 -0.58 -10.54
C TYR A 36 6.63 -1.04 -11.99
N ALA A 37 7.57 -0.47 -12.75
CA ALA A 37 7.78 -0.84 -14.15
C ALA A 37 8.13 -2.33 -14.29
N ILE A 38 9.07 -2.83 -13.48
CA ILE A 38 9.50 -4.24 -13.51
C ILE A 38 8.36 -5.16 -13.08
N LYS A 39 7.75 -4.92 -11.91
CA LYS A 39 6.68 -5.78 -11.39
C LYS A 39 5.45 -5.80 -12.31
N PHE A 40 5.01 -4.64 -12.81
CA PHE A 40 3.87 -4.60 -13.73
C PHE A 40 4.17 -5.30 -15.06
N ALA A 41 5.40 -5.16 -15.58
CA ALA A 41 5.80 -5.90 -16.77
C ALA A 41 5.71 -7.42 -16.55
N LEU A 42 6.30 -7.91 -15.45
CA LEU A 42 6.28 -9.34 -15.10
C LEU A 42 4.87 -9.88 -14.88
N TRP A 43 4.01 -9.14 -14.20
CA TRP A 43 2.62 -9.57 -13.99
C TRP A 43 1.80 -9.55 -15.27
N SER A 44 2.17 -8.73 -16.26
CA SER A 44 1.44 -8.62 -17.52
C SER A 44 1.86 -9.61 -18.61
N VAL A 45 3.08 -10.17 -18.54
CA VAL A 45 3.55 -11.15 -19.52
C VAL A 45 3.04 -12.55 -19.18
N LYS A 46 2.78 -13.36 -20.22
CA LYS A 46 2.44 -14.79 -20.05
C LYS A 46 3.66 -15.59 -19.57
N ASP A 47 3.45 -16.83 -19.16
CA ASP A 47 4.54 -17.75 -18.83
C ASP A 47 5.42 -17.97 -20.06
N ASN A 48 6.73 -18.01 -19.85
CA ASN A 48 7.79 -17.95 -20.87
C ASN A 48 7.80 -16.64 -21.69
N GLY A 49 7.04 -15.63 -21.28
CA GLY A 49 7.10 -14.29 -21.84
C GLY A 49 8.35 -13.54 -21.41
N ILE A 50 8.72 -12.52 -22.18
CA ILE A 50 10.00 -11.81 -22.02
C ILE A 50 9.78 -10.41 -21.46
N VAL A 51 10.51 -10.06 -20.39
CA VAL A 51 10.69 -8.68 -19.95
C VAL A 51 12.10 -8.23 -20.26
N LEU A 52 12.23 -7.29 -21.21
CA LEU A 52 13.52 -6.73 -21.64
C LEU A 52 13.71 -5.32 -21.08
N ILE A 53 14.70 -5.13 -20.21
CA ILE A 53 15.02 -3.85 -19.58
C ILE A 53 16.19 -3.23 -20.32
N LYS A 54 15.96 -2.10 -21.01
CA LYS A 54 16.99 -1.34 -21.73
C LYS A 54 17.41 -0.13 -20.93
N ASN A 55 18.67 -0.12 -20.48
CA ASN A 55 19.21 1.03 -19.78
C ASN A 55 19.70 2.10 -20.76
N SER A 56 18.83 3.04 -21.09
CA SER A 56 19.21 4.24 -21.83
C SER A 56 19.90 5.24 -20.88
N ASN A 57 21.22 5.10 -20.70
CA ASN A 57 22.03 6.08 -19.96
C ASN A 57 22.78 7.01 -20.91
N LYS A 58 22.62 8.32 -20.71
CA LYS A 58 23.75 9.25 -20.84
C LYS A 58 24.37 9.32 -19.45
N HIS A 59 25.60 8.84 -19.27
CA HIS A 59 26.29 8.97 -17.98
C HIS A 59 26.41 10.46 -17.63
N TYR A 60 25.75 10.89 -16.56
CA TYR A 60 26.09 12.16 -15.92
C TYR A 60 27.39 11.92 -15.15
N LYS A 61 28.53 12.13 -15.82
CA LYS A 61 29.83 12.06 -15.16
C LYS A 61 29.82 13.01 -13.95
N ASN A 62 30.24 12.49 -12.80
CA ASN A 62 30.52 13.24 -11.56
C ASN A 62 29.32 13.88 -10.84
N LYS A 63 28.08 13.37 -11.00
CA LYS A 63 26.94 13.81 -10.17
C LYS A 63 26.23 12.62 -9.51
N LEU A 64 26.14 12.64 -8.18
CA LEU A 64 25.25 11.78 -7.42
C LEU A 64 23.82 12.34 -7.57
N ILE A 65 22.98 11.68 -8.36
CA ILE A 65 21.57 12.05 -8.54
C ILE A 65 20.73 11.06 -7.72
N PRO A 66 19.87 11.52 -6.79
CA PRO A 66 18.94 10.66 -6.06
C PRO A 66 18.13 9.78 -7.02
N HIS A 67 17.92 8.51 -6.64
CA HIS A 67 17.24 7.49 -7.45
C HIS A 67 17.87 7.19 -8.82
N SER A 68 19.07 7.71 -9.12
CA SER A 68 19.78 7.30 -10.32
C SER A 68 20.46 5.94 -10.10
N TYR A 69 20.20 5.02 -11.01
CA TYR A 69 20.88 3.74 -11.09
C TYR A 69 21.81 3.79 -12.29
N ASP A 70 23.11 3.55 -12.07
CA ASP A 70 23.94 3.08 -13.18
C ASP A 70 23.52 1.66 -13.56
N PHE A 71 24.09 1.12 -14.64
CA PHE A 71 23.69 -0.21 -15.10
C PHE A 71 23.99 -1.32 -14.08
N LYS A 72 25.07 -1.20 -13.31
CA LYS A 72 25.43 -2.19 -12.28
C LYS A 72 24.42 -2.18 -11.14
N LEU A 73 24.07 -1.00 -10.62
CA LEU A 73 23.04 -0.86 -9.59
C LEU A 73 21.66 -1.31 -10.09
N LEU A 74 21.35 -1.09 -11.37
CA LEU A 74 20.13 -1.60 -11.98
C LEU A 74 20.11 -3.14 -11.99
N ILE A 75 21.21 -3.80 -12.33
CA ILE A 75 21.33 -5.27 -12.23
C ILE A 75 21.03 -5.73 -10.80
N HIS A 76 21.69 -5.15 -9.79
CA HIS A 76 21.44 -5.50 -8.39
C HIS A 76 19.97 -5.29 -7.99
N LYS A 77 19.36 -4.20 -8.48
CA LYS A 77 17.95 -3.91 -8.23
C LYS A 77 17.05 -4.97 -8.85
N VAL A 78 17.28 -5.35 -10.11
CA VAL A 78 16.51 -6.40 -10.80
C VAL A 78 16.64 -7.71 -10.06
N ILE A 79 17.86 -8.16 -9.77
CA ILE A 79 18.11 -9.41 -9.02
C ILE A 79 17.41 -9.37 -7.66
N SER A 80 17.45 -8.24 -6.95
CA SER A 80 16.78 -8.13 -5.66
C SER A 80 15.26 -8.20 -5.75
N ILE A 81 14.64 -7.66 -6.80
CA ILE A 81 13.19 -7.80 -7.03
C ILE A 81 12.88 -9.27 -7.38
N MET A 82 13.78 -9.95 -8.10
CA MET A 82 13.65 -11.34 -8.53
C MET A 82 13.98 -12.37 -7.45
N ARG A 83 14.45 -11.96 -6.27
CA ARG A 83 14.87 -12.89 -5.21
C ARG A 83 13.82 -13.97 -4.86
N ASN A 84 12.54 -13.63 -4.97
CA ASN A 84 11.43 -14.53 -4.62
C ASN A 84 10.82 -15.24 -5.84
N PHE A 85 11.42 -15.09 -7.02
CA PHE A 85 10.98 -15.73 -8.25
C PHE A 85 12.15 -16.52 -8.83
N ASP A 86 11.95 -17.81 -9.07
CA ASP A 86 12.88 -18.59 -9.86
C ASP A 86 12.68 -18.17 -11.32
N MET A 87 13.63 -17.40 -11.87
CA MET A 87 13.51 -16.84 -13.23
C MET A 87 14.87 -16.78 -13.89
N GLU A 88 14.91 -17.09 -15.18
CA GLU A 88 16.11 -16.91 -15.98
C GLU A 88 16.36 -15.42 -16.25
N VAL A 89 17.58 -14.97 -15.93
CA VAL A 89 18.03 -13.59 -16.16
C VAL A 89 19.32 -13.58 -16.98
N SER A 90 19.27 -12.97 -18.16
CA SER A 90 20.42 -12.75 -19.03
C SER A 90 20.83 -11.28 -19.02
N ILE A 91 22.14 -11.01 -18.97
CA ILE A 91 22.68 -9.65 -18.85
C ILE A 91 23.64 -9.36 -20.01
N ASP A 92 23.24 -8.45 -20.89
CA ASP A 92 24.10 -7.90 -21.93
C ASP A 92 24.73 -6.59 -21.45
N LYS A 93 25.97 -6.70 -20.96
CA LYS A 93 26.75 -5.53 -20.49
C LYS A 93 27.11 -4.55 -21.61
N LYS A 94 27.26 -5.03 -22.85
CA LYS A 94 27.66 -4.21 -24.00
C LYS A 94 26.51 -3.30 -24.42
N ASN A 95 25.31 -3.86 -24.54
CA ASN A 95 24.11 -3.11 -24.91
C ASN A 95 23.36 -2.51 -23.71
N GLN A 96 23.81 -2.82 -22.48
CA GLN A 96 23.15 -2.44 -21.23
C GLN A 96 21.70 -2.91 -21.16
N GLU A 97 21.49 -4.17 -21.50
CA GLU A 97 20.19 -4.83 -21.51
C GLU A 97 20.15 -5.95 -20.46
N ILE A 98 18.99 -6.10 -19.81
CA ILE A 98 18.70 -7.21 -18.91
C ILE A 98 17.44 -7.87 -19.46
N GLU A 99 17.54 -9.14 -19.82
CA GLU A 99 16.42 -9.94 -20.25
C GLU A 99 15.99 -10.88 -19.13
N ILE A 100 14.69 -10.92 -18.87
CA ILE A 100 14.08 -11.82 -17.89
C ILE A 100 13.06 -12.67 -18.64
N ILE A 101 13.19 -13.99 -18.54
CA ILE A 101 12.16 -14.92 -19.00
C ILE A 101 11.29 -15.24 -17.80
N LYS A 102 10.01 -14.88 -17.89
CA LYS A 102 9.07 -15.14 -16.81
C LYS A 102 8.81 -16.64 -16.70
N GLU A 103 9.18 -17.21 -15.57
CA GLU A 103 8.59 -18.45 -15.10
C GLU A 103 7.25 -18.16 -14.41
N ASN A 104 6.41 -19.20 -14.29
CA ASN A 104 5.08 -19.08 -13.68
C ASN A 104 5.17 -18.34 -12.33
N ILE A 105 4.51 -17.18 -12.26
CA ILE A 105 4.31 -16.47 -11.00
C ILE A 105 2.97 -16.93 -10.44
N PRO A 106 2.95 -17.80 -9.42
CA PRO A 106 1.69 -18.23 -8.84
C PRO A 106 0.96 -17.01 -8.25
N PHE A 107 -0.35 -17.00 -8.38
CA PHE A 107 -1.20 -16.11 -7.63
C PHE A 107 -2.24 -16.91 -6.86
N ASP A 108 -2.50 -16.46 -5.64
CA ASP A 108 -3.57 -16.97 -4.80
C ASP A 108 -4.67 -15.91 -4.75
N ASN A 109 -5.92 -16.33 -4.98
CA ASN A 109 -7.10 -15.48 -4.88
C ASN A 109 -7.81 -15.63 -3.54
N ASN A 110 -7.32 -16.49 -2.64
CA ASN A 110 -7.90 -16.67 -1.31
C ASN A 110 -7.54 -15.49 -0.40
N TRP A 111 -8.45 -15.15 0.52
CA TRP A 111 -8.35 -13.97 1.37
C TRP A 111 -8.52 -14.30 2.84
N SER A 112 -7.63 -13.76 3.66
CA SER A 112 -7.76 -13.68 5.11
C SER A 112 -8.06 -12.23 5.49
N ILE A 113 -9.23 -11.99 6.09
CA ILE A 113 -9.60 -10.65 6.56
C ILE A 113 -9.64 -10.66 8.08
N GLY A 114 -8.89 -9.77 8.70
CA GLY A 114 -8.82 -9.61 10.14
C GLY A 114 -9.40 -8.27 10.58
N VAL A 115 -10.41 -8.29 11.44
CA VAL A 115 -10.99 -7.09 12.04
C VAL A 115 -10.45 -6.92 13.47
N MET A 116 -9.89 -5.75 13.73
CA MET A 116 -9.36 -5.37 15.04
C MET A 116 -10.51 -4.86 15.92
N PHE A 117 -10.69 -5.49 17.08
CA PHE A 117 -11.73 -5.15 18.05
C PHE A 117 -11.13 -4.85 19.42
N SER A 118 -11.26 -3.63 19.91
CA SER A 118 -10.71 -3.18 21.21
C SER A 118 -11.35 -3.87 22.42
N GLY A 119 -12.58 -4.38 22.28
CA GLY A 119 -13.40 -4.88 23.39
C GLY A 119 -14.42 -3.87 23.92
N SER A 120 -14.39 -2.62 23.44
CA SER A 120 -15.37 -1.60 23.80
C SER A 120 -16.77 -1.97 23.31
N SER A 121 -17.77 -1.71 24.15
CA SER A 121 -19.18 -1.95 23.80
C SER A 121 -19.65 -0.99 22.70
N GLU A 122 -19.10 0.22 22.64
CA GLU A 122 -19.38 1.22 21.60
C GLU A 122 -18.90 0.76 20.21
N GLU A 123 -17.84 -0.04 20.16
CA GLU A 123 -17.27 -0.58 18.92
C GLU A 123 -17.95 -1.87 18.46
N PHE A 124 -18.59 -2.61 19.38
CA PHE A 124 -19.13 -3.95 19.11
C PHE A 124 -20.07 -3.99 17.89
N ASN A 125 -21.03 -3.07 17.82
CA ASN A 125 -21.96 -3.01 16.69
C ASN A 125 -21.24 -2.73 15.35
N GLN A 126 -20.18 -1.92 15.36
CA GLN A 126 -19.39 -1.64 14.16
C GLN A 126 -18.65 -2.89 13.68
N VAL A 127 -18.15 -3.71 14.61
CA VAL A 127 -17.52 -5.00 14.29
C VAL A 127 -18.54 -5.98 13.75
N VAL A 128 -19.74 -6.07 14.35
CA VAL A 128 -20.83 -6.92 13.85
C VAL A 128 -21.24 -6.52 12.43
N ASP A 129 -21.44 -5.23 12.19
CA ASP A 129 -21.74 -4.69 10.86
C ASP A 129 -20.62 -5.01 9.86
N SER A 130 -19.36 -4.90 10.29
CA SER A 130 -18.21 -5.28 9.48
C SER A 130 -18.26 -6.77 9.11
N ILE A 131 -18.46 -7.67 10.08
CA ILE A 131 -18.57 -9.11 9.84
C ILE A 131 -19.68 -9.42 8.83
N ASN A 132 -20.86 -8.83 9.01
CA ASN A 132 -22.00 -9.02 8.13
C ASN A 132 -21.67 -8.59 6.69
N VAL A 133 -20.98 -7.47 6.51
CA VAL A 133 -20.50 -7.04 5.18
C VAL A 133 -19.47 -8.01 4.61
N LEU A 134 -18.49 -8.42 5.42
CA LEU A 134 -17.40 -9.31 4.99
C LEU A 134 -17.91 -10.68 4.55
N GLN A 135 -18.92 -11.23 5.23
CA GLN A 135 -19.54 -12.51 4.87
C GLN A 135 -20.31 -12.46 3.53
N ASN A 136 -20.66 -11.27 3.05
CA ASN A 136 -21.42 -11.05 1.82
C ASN A 136 -20.58 -10.44 0.69
N LEU A 137 -19.25 -10.45 0.79
CA LEU A 137 -18.36 -9.95 -0.26
C LEU A 137 -18.48 -10.79 -1.53
N THR A 138 -18.47 -10.11 -2.67
CA THR A 138 -18.26 -10.75 -3.97
C THR A 138 -16.77 -11.13 -4.09
N LEU A 139 -16.50 -12.39 -4.41
CA LEU A 139 -15.15 -12.91 -4.63
C LEU A 139 -15.01 -13.41 -6.07
N LYS A 140 -13.77 -13.52 -6.54
CA LYS A 140 -13.47 -14.20 -7.81
C LYS A 140 -13.82 -15.68 -7.70
N LYS A 141 -14.05 -16.33 -8.85
CA LYS A 141 -14.36 -17.76 -8.91
C LYS A 141 -13.31 -18.57 -8.12
N GLU A 142 -13.77 -19.54 -7.33
CA GLU A 142 -12.95 -20.46 -6.51
C GLU A 142 -12.14 -19.79 -5.38
N ALA A 143 -12.23 -18.48 -5.21
CA ALA A 143 -11.61 -17.80 -4.08
C ALA A 143 -12.30 -18.17 -2.76
N LYS A 144 -11.50 -18.55 -1.77
CA LYS A 144 -11.92 -18.79 -0.39
C LYS A 144 -11.73 -17.54 0.43
N LEU A 145 -12.55 -17.41 1.47
CA LEU A 145 -12.48 -16.32 2.42
C LEU A 145 -12.51 -16.90 3.83
N GLU A 146 -11.61 -16.42 4.68
CA GLU A 146 -11.76 -16.51 6.13
C GLU A 146 -11.87 -15.10 6.72
N VAL A 147 -12.70 -14.98 7.75
CA VAL A 147 -12.87 -13.76 8.53
C VAL A 147 -12.44 -14.05 9.96
N LEU A 148 -11.55 -13.21 10.47
CA LEU A 148 -11.04 -13.25 11.83
C LEU A 148 -11.42 -11.97 12.57
N VAL A 149 -11.70 -12.10 13.87
CA VAL A 149 -11.85 -10.96 14.78
C VAL A 149 -10.81 -11.08 15.88
N CYS A 150 -10.00 -10.03 16.08
CA CYS A 150 -8.94 -10.02 17.09
C CYS A 150 -9.28 -9.06 18.24
N GLY A 151 -9.48 -9.59 19.44
CA GLY A 151 -9.90 -8.82 20.61
C GLY A 151 -9.71 -9.53 21.95
N PRO A 152 -10.09 -8.90 23.07
CA PRO A 152 -9.90 -9.46 24.40
C PRO A 152 -10.62 -10.79 24.60
N SER A 153 -9.99 -11.75 25.28
CA SER A 153 -10.55 -13.10 25.49
C SER A 153 -11.93 -13.09 26.15
N ILE A 154 -12.19 -12.13 27.03
CA ILE A 154 -13.47 -11.99 27.74
C ILE A 154 -14.65 -11.73 26.78
N GLU A 155 -14.37 -11.19 25.59
CA GLU A 155 -15.36 -10.82 24.60
C GLU A 155 -15.66 -11.96 23.60
N ARG A 156 -14.87 -13.04 23.60
CA ARG A 156 -15.00 -14.17 22.66
C ARG A 156 -16.43 -14.69 22.58
N LYS A 157 -17.11 -14.82 23.73
CA LYS A 157 -18.49 -15.34 23.82
C LYS A 157 -19.49 -14.55 22.97
N LYS A 158 -19.25 -13.25 22.75
CA LYS A 158 -20.11 -12.41 21.92
C LYS A 158 -20.10 -12.81 20.44
N PHE A 159 -19.10 -13.58 20.01
CA PHE A 159 -18.90 -13.96 18.61
C PHE A 159 -19.15 -15.45 18.33
N GLU A 160 -19.60 -16.24 19.32
CA GLU A 160 -19.83 -17.70 19.17
C GLU A 160 -20.86 -18.06 18.09
N ASN A 161 -21.82 -17.17 17.83
CA ASN A 161 -22.86 -17.37 16.83
C ASN A 161 -22.47 -16.92 15.41
N PHE A 162 -21.25 -16.42 15.22
CA PHE A 162 -20.77 -15.97 13.92
C PHE A 162 -19.88 -17.03 13.30
N SER A 163 -20.02 -17.25 11.98
CA SER A 163 -19.09 -18.08 11.20
C SER A 163 -17.77 -17.34 10.96
N ILE A 164 -17.03 -17.05 12.03
CA ILE A 164 -15.74 -16.35 12.02
C ILE A 164 -14.77 -17.03 13.00
N LYS A 165 -13.46 -16.79 12.83
CA LYS A 165 -12.43 -17.21 13.79
C LYS A 165 -12.13 -16.08 14.77
N TYR A 166 -12.46 -16.26 16.04
CA TYR A 166 -12.05 -15.32 17.08
C TYR A 166 -10.61 -15.57 17.53
N VAL A 167 -9.78 -14.53 17.53
CA VAL A 167 -8.38 -14.54 17.92
C VAL A 167 -8.23 -13.73 19.21
N ASP A 168 -7.92 -14.41 20.30
CA ASP A 168 -7.73 -13.78 21.59
C ASP A 168 -6.46 -12.94 21.64
N TYR A 169 -6.61 -11.70 22.07
CA TYR A 169 -5.49 -10.81 22.34
C TYR A 169 -5.81 -9.94 23.56
N ASN A 170 -5.11 -10.21 24.66
CA ASN A 170 -5.19 -9.42 25.88
C ASN A 170 -3.95 -8.52 25.96
N GLU A 171 -4.15 -7.21 25.82
CA GLU A 171 -3.08 -6.24 26.02
C GLU A 171 -2.65 -6.27 27.49
N LYS A 172 -1.34 -6.32 27.75
CA LYS A 172 -0.83 -6.16 29.12
C LYS A 172 -0.97 -4.68 29.50
N ASN A 173 -1.42 -4.38 30.72
CA ASN A 173 -1.53 -3.01 31.23
C ASN A 173 -0.25 -2.22 30.95
N ASN A 174 -0.32 -1.36 29.94
CA ASN A 174 0.75 -0.48 29.51
C ASN A 174 0.09 0.85 29.14
N ASN A 175 0.69 1.96 29.59
CA ASN A 175 0.16 3.30 29.31
C ASN A 175 0.20 3.63 27.81
N ARG A 176 0.89 2.82 27.00
CA ARG A 176 0.98 2.92 25.54
C ARG A 176 0.31 1.71 24.89
N PHE A 177 -0.69 1.95 24.05
CA PHE A 177 -1.37 0.89 23.30
C PHE A 177 -0.52 0.45 22.10
N LEU A 178 0.07 -0.74 22.17
CA LEU A 178 0.97 -1.28 21.15
C LEU A 178 0.17 -1.96 20.02
N ILE A 179 -0.54 -1.16 19.23
CA ILE A 179 -1.40 -1.62 18.13
C ILE A 179 -0.70 -2.60 17.18
N ASN A 180 0.60 -2.41 16.93
CA ASN A 180 1.39 -3.26 16.05
C ASN A 180 1.53 -4.69 16.58
N LYS A 181 1.65 -4.89 17.90
CA LYS A 181 1.66 -6.23 18.50
C LYS A 181 0.37 -6.97 18.20
N LYS A 182 -0.76 -6.29 18.33
CA LYS A 182 -2.07 -6.85 18.04
C LYS A 182 -2.27 -7.14 16.54
N LYS A 183 -1.86 -6.23 15.65
CA LYS A 183 -1.87 -6.45 14.19
C LYS A 183 -1.01 -7.66 13.83
N ASN A 184 0.22 -7.71 14.32
CA ASN A 184 1.14 -8.81 14.09
C ASN A 184 0.61 -10.14 14.64
N HIS A 185 0.01 -10.14 15.83
CA HIS A 185 -0.63 -11.32 16.41
C HIS A 185 -1.73 -11.84 15.50
N LEU A 186 -2.61 -10.97 15.00
CA LEU A 186 -3.68 -11.32 14.06
C LEU A 186 -3.12 -11.84 12.72
N ILE A 187 -2.14 -11.16 12.13
CA ILE A 187 -1.50 -11.57 10.86
C ILE A 187 -0.95 -13.00 10.95
N ARG A 188 -0.31 -13.35 12.07
CA ARG A 188 0.23 -14.72 12.29
C ARG A 188 -0.86 -15.81 12.31
N GLN A 189 -2.12 -15.43 12.55
CA GLN A 189 -3.26 -16.36 12.58
C GLN A 189 -3.99 -16.50 11.25
N MET A 190 -3.68 -15.65 10.27
CA MET A 190 -4.23 -15.69 8.92
C MET A 190 -3.65 -16.86 8.14
N GLN A 191 -4.49 -17.60 7.43
CA GLN A 191 -4.17 -18.80 6.66
C GLN A 191 -3.73 -18.48 5.23
N TYR A 192 -4.45 -17.61 4.52
CA TYR A 192 -4.29 -17.40 3.08
C TYR A 192 -3.22 -16.36 2.72
N SER A 193 -2.85 -16.31 1.44
CA SER A 193 -1.78 -15.42 0.97
C SER A 193 -2.22 -13.95 0.91
N ASN A 194 -3.46 -13.63 0.55
CA ASN A 194 -3.91 -12.24 0.59
C ASN A 194 -4.44 -11.88 1.98
N CYS A 195 -3.73 -11.01 2.68
CA CYS A 195 -4.08 -10.59 4.03
C CYS A 195 -4.64 -9.16 4.02
N CYS A 196 -5.79 -8.96 4.64
CA CYS A 196 -6.42 -7.66 4.84
C CYS A 196 -6.65 -7.41 6.33
N VAL A 197 -5.94 -6.44 6.91
CA VAL A 197 -6.10 -6.04 8.31
C VAL A 197 -6.89 -4.73 8.37
N LEU A 198 -8.04 -4.78 9.03
CA LEU A 198 -8.98 -3.68 9.15
C LEU A 198 -9.11 -3.24 10.60
N HIS A 199 -9.18 -1.93 10.82
CA HIS A 199 -9.80 -1.41 12.03
C HIS A 199 -11.33 -1.54 11.89
N SER A 200 -12.04 -1.73 13.00
CA SER A 200 -13.52 -1.80 13.10
C SER A 200 -14.28 -0.68 12.38
N ARG A 201 -13.65 0.50 12.24
CA ARG A 201 -14.22 1.66 11.56
C ARG A 201 -14.19 1.57 10.03
N ILE A 202 -13.52 0.57 9.44
CA ILE A 202 -13.37 0.40 7.99
C ILE A 202 -14.27 -0.74 7.50
N PHE A 203 -15.07 -0.43 6.48
CA PHE A 203 -15.97 -1.36 5.83
C PHE A 203 -15.55 -1.52 4.36
N LEU A 204 -15.45 -2.75 3.87
CA LEU A 204 -15.19 -2.98 2.46
C LEU A 204 -16.49 -2.85 1.66
N ASP A 205 -16.42 -2.27 0.46
CA ASP A 205 -17.52 -2.35 -0.49
C ASP A 205 -17.74 -3.80 -0.95
N LYS A 206 -18.97 -4.16 -1.34
CA LYS A 206 -19.32 -5.55 -1.69
C LYS A 206 -18.36 -6.17 -2.72
N ASP A 207 -17.97 -5.40 -3.72
CA ASP A 207 -17.10 -5.85 -4.81
C ASP A 207 -15.62 -5.47 -4.60
N CYS A 208 -15.25 -5.04 -3.40
CA CYS A 208 -13.91 -4.53 -3.10
C CYS A 208 -12.81 -5.55 -3.45
N LEU A 209 -12.93 -6.78 -2.95
CA LEU A 209 -11.94 -7.83 -3.18
C LEU A 209 -12.02 -8.41 -4.60
N TYR A 210 -13.22 -8.53 -5.17
CA TYR A 210 -13.40 -8.92 -6.56
C TYR A 210 -12.63 -7.99 -7.51
N ASN A 211 -12.69 -6.68 -7.25
CA ASN A 211 -12.02 -5.67 -8.06
C ASN A 211 -10.51 -5.52 -7.77
N MET A 212 -9.96 -6.25 -6.80
CA MET A 212 -8.51 -6.25 -6.58
C MET A 212 -7.78 -7.01 -7.70
N PRO A 213 -6.59 -6.54 -8.13
CA PRO A 213 -5.75 -7.29 -9.05
C PRO A 213 -5.23 -8.59 -8.41
N ASN A 214 -4.91 -9.58 -9.24
CA ASN A 214 -4.39 -10.89 -8.78
C ASN A 214 -2.99 -10.76 -8.15
N HIS A 215 -2.12 -10.00 -8.81
CA HIS A 215 -0.76 -9.72 -8.37
C HIS A 215 -0.67 -8.31 -7.77
N PHE A 216 -0.04 -8.22 -6.61
CA PHE A 216 0.31 -6.98 -5.89
C PHE A 216 1.27 -7.37 -4.74
N ASP A 217 2.06 -6.43 -4.23
CA ASP A 217 2.75 -6.62 -2.94
C ASP A 217 1.91 -6.07 -1.80
N VAL A 218 1.60 -4.77 -1.89
CA VAL A 218 0.77 -4.00 -0.97
C VAL A 218 -0.19 -3.15 -1.79
N ILE A 219 -1.46 -3.14 -1.39
CA ILE A 219 -2.51 -2.46 -2.13
C ILE A 219 -3.48 -1.75 -1.20
N VAL A 220 -4.11 -0.68 -1.67
CA VAL A 220 -5.10 0.07 -0.90
C VAL A 220 -6.33 0.27 -1.79
N PRO A 221 -7.56 0.03 -1.30
CA PRO A 221 -8.76 0.42 -2.01
C PRO A 221 -8.91 1.95 -1.98
N LYS A 222 -9.75 2.52 -2.84
CA LYS A 222 -10.19 3.91 -2.64
C LYS A 222 -11.00 3.98 -1.35
N ILE A 223 -10.52 4.77 -0.39
CA ILE A 223 -11.20 4.95 0.89
C ILE A 223 -12.07 6.20 0.83
N PHE A 224 -13.30 6.08 1.30
CA PHE A 224 -14.25 7.18 1.41
C PHE A 224 -14.73 7.30 2.85
N TYR A 225 -14.84 8.53 3.35
CA TYR A 225 -15.63 8.79 4.54
C TYR A 225 -17.10 8.78 4.15
N LYS A 226 -17.92 8.02 4.88
CA LYS A 226 -19.36 7.92 4.66
C LYS A 226 -20.09 8.22 5.97
N ASN A 227 -21.02 9.18 5.91
CA ASN A 227 -22.04 9.37 6.93
C ASN A 227 -23.44 9.28 6.28
N LYS A 228 -24.49 9.67 6.99
CA LYS A 228 -25.86 9.65 6.47
C LYS A 228 -26.09 10.61 5.29
N ASP A 229 -25.32 11.70 5.23
CA ASP A 229 -25.62 12.84 4.37
C ASP A 229 -24.72 12.90 3.12
N PHE A 230 -23.50 12.36 3.21
CA PHE A 230 -22.54 12.43 2.10
C PHE A 230 -21.46 11.35 2.13
N ILE A 231 -20.83 11.18 0.96
CA ILE A 231 -19.67 10.33 0.74
C ILE A 231 -18.57 11.20 0.15
N VAL A 232 -17.39 11.22 0.77
CA VAL A 232 -16.24 12.00 0.31
C VAL A 232 -14.94 11.18 0.35
N PRO A 233 -13.98 11.43 -0.56
CA PRO A 233 -12.64 10.87 -0.48
C PRO A 233 -12.02 11.04 0.92
N ASP A 234 -11.43 9.98 1.46
CA ASP A 234 -10.65 9.99 2.71
C ASP A 234 -9.27 9.36 2.48
N ASN A 235 -8.51 9.15 3.56
CA ASN A 235 -7.12 8.67 3.50
C ASN A 235 -7.02 7.24 2.95
N ASP A 236 -6.83 7.11 1.64
CA ASP A 236 -6.33 5.90 1.00
C ASP A 236 -4.79 5.91 0.95
N LEU A 237 -4.22 6.50 -0.11
CA LEU A 237 -2.81 6.83 -0.17
C LEU A 237 -2.57 8.25 0.33
N ILE A 238 -1.47 8.39 1.05
CA ILE A 238 -0.93 9.66 1.49
C ILE A 238 0.48 9.76 0.96
N PHE A 239 0.81 10.89 0.33
CA PHE A 239 2.15 11.11 -0.21
C PHE A 239 2.96 11.97 0.75
N TYR A 240 4.03 11.38 1.28
CA TYR A 240 4.99 12.05 2.14
C TYR A 240 6.08 12.65 1.26
N GLN A 241 6.15 13.98 1.20
CA GLN A 241 7.24 14.67 0.49
C GLN A 241 8.53 14.48 1.27
N TRP A 242 9.22 13.38 0.93
CA TRP A 242 10.41 12.95 1.61
C TRP A 242 11.62 13.62 0.96
N ASN A 243 12.15 14.68 1.57
CA ASN A 243 13.34 15.36 1.05
C ASN A 243 14.66 14.91 1.70
N LYS A 244 14.63 14.08 2.77
CA LYS A 244 15.87 13.71 3.50
C LYS A 244 15.83 12.31 4.10
N SER A 245 16.68 11.42 3.61
CA SER A 245 16.75 9.98 3.94
C SER A 245 16.95 9.62 5.43
N PHE A 246 17.25 10.59 6.30
CA PHE A 246 17.76 10.36 7.65
C PHE A 246 16.95 11.02 8.79
N GLU A 247 15.84 11.72 8.51
CA GLU A 247 15.05 12.33 9.58
C GLU A 247 14.04 11.32 10.17
N TYR A 248 13.99 11.24 11.51
CA TYR A 248 12.92 10.56 12.24
C TYR A 248 11.61 11.35 12.04
N ILE A 249 10.54 10.65 11.70
CA ILE A 249 9.28 11.29 11.33
C ILE A 249 8.52 11.65 12.60
N THR A 250 8.73 12.87 13.10
CA THR A 250 7.86 13.45 14.15
C THR A 250 6.69 14.22 13.54
N SER A 251 6.88 14.79 12.34
CA SER A 251 5.81 15.34 11.50
C SER A 251 6.28 15.49 10.05
N ALA A 252 5.41 15.25 9.08
CA ALA A 252 5.73 15.44 7.67
C ALA A 252 4.57 16.08 6.90
N PRO A 253 4.86 16.95 5.90
CA PRO A 253 3.83 17.45 5.01
C PRO A 253 3.27 16.27 4.19
N THR A 254 1.96 16.12 4.26
CA THR A 254 1.25 15.06 3.56
C THR A 254 0.38 15.65 2.47
N LEU A 255 0.49 15.10 1.26
CA LEU A 255 -0.47 15.38 0.19
C LEU A 255 -1.55 14.31 0.21
N LYS A 256 -2.75 14.72 0.63
CA LYS A 256 -3.95 13.88 0.69
C LYS A 256 -4.94 14.13 -0.45
N ASP A 257 -4.95 15.35 -1.01
CA ASP A 257 -5.74 15.66 -2.20
C ASP A 257 -4.88 15.46 -3.42
N TYR A 258 -5.07 14.34 -4.10
CA TYR A 258 -4.39 14.02 -5.34
C TYR A 258 -5.39 13.43 -6.33
N ASN A 259 -5.07 13.52 -7.62
CA ASN A 259 -5.86 12.82 -8.62
C ASN A 259 -5.53 11.33 -8.53
N ARG A 260 -6.45 10.53 -7.97
CA ARG A 260 -6.33 9.08 -7.83
C ARG A 260 -5.96 8.37 -9.13
N TYR A 261 -6.52 8.78 -10.28
CA TYR A 261 -6.20 8.23 -11.60
C TYR A 261 -4.78 8.56 -12.08
N ARG A 262 -4.06 9.44 -11.38
CA ARG A 262 -2.68 9.83 -11.66
C ARG A 262 -1.76 9.64 -10.45
N TYR A 263 -2.09 8.72 -9.53
CA TYR A 263 -1.36 8.52 -8.27
C TYR A 263 0.14 8.24 -8.44
N LEU A 264 0.57 7.42 -9.42
CA LEU A 264 2.00 7.17 -9.71
C LEU A 264 2.78 8.43 -10.06
N SER A 265 2.12 9.45 -10.63
CA SER A 265 2.79 10.72 -10.96
C SER A 265 3.21 11.50 -9.71
N PHE A 266 2.56 11.27 -8.57
CA PHE A 266 2.89 11.89 -7.29
C PHE A 266 4.09 11.22 -6.61
N MET A 267 4.37 9.95 -6.92
CA MET A 267 5.52 9.22 -6.36
C MET A 267 6.86 9.76 -6.83
N LYS A 268 6.90 10.53 -7.93
CA LYS A 268 8.12 11.17 -8.42
C LYS A 268 8.82 12.02 -7.35
N ASN A 269 8.05 12.64 -6.46
CA ASN A 269 8.55 13.58 -5.47
C ASN A 269 8.13 13.19 -4.03
N ALA A 270 7.61 11.98 -3.83
CA ALA A 270 7.06 11.57 -2.54
C ALA A 270 7.03 10.05 -2.40
N ILE A 271 7.10 9.59 -1.15
CA ILE A 271 6.89 8.17 -0.81
C ILE A 271 5.39 7.99 -0.53
N PRO A 272 4.73 7.02 -1.19
CA PRO A 272 3.35 6.70 -0.90
C PRO A 272 3.27 5.91 0.41
N CYS A 273 2.28 6.22 1.25
CA CYS A 273 1.95 5.48 2.47
C CYS A 273 0.45 5.19 2.51
N ALA A 274 0.06 4.05 3.05
CA ALA A 274 -1.34 3.70 3.31
C ALA A 274 -1.78 4.18 4.71
N ASP A 275 -3.07 4.41 4.91
CA ASP A 275 -3.62 4.60 6.27
C ASP A 275 -3.55 3.27 7.04
N GLY A 276 -2.96 3.30 8.25
CA GLY A 276 -2.85 2.15 9.14
C GLY A 276 -4.16 1.45 9.50
N ALA A 277 -5.33 2.04 9.20
CA ALA A 277 -6.62 1.43 9.43
C ALA A 277 -7.04 0.38 8.39
N CYS A 278 -6.41 0.33 7.22
CA CYS A 278 -6.66 -0.67 6.18
C CYS A 278 -5.33 -1.06 5.54
N LEU A 279 -4.76 -2.18 5.99
CA LEU A 279 -3.52 -2.72 5.46
C LEU A 279 -3.83 -3.96 4.64
N ILE A 280 -3.50 -3.93 3.35
CA ILE A 280 -3.67 -5.09 2.48
C ILE A 280 -2.33 -5.41 1.83
N ALA A 281 -1.83 -6.61 2.08
CA ALA A 281 -0.57 -7.09 1.51
C ALA A 281 -0.58 -8.62 1.39
N LYS A 282 0.37 -9.16 0.64
CA LYS A 282 0.65 -10.60 0.66
C LYS A 282 1.19 -11.00 2.03
N LYS A 283 0.84 -12.21 2.47
CA LYS A 283 1.23 -12.77 3.77
C LYS A 283 2.75 -12.82 3.89
N GLU A 284 3.45 -13.30 2.87
CA GLU A 284 4.92 -13.31 2.82
C GLU A 284 5.53 -11.92 3.06
N ILE A 285 4.95 -10.87 2.46
CA ILE A 285 5.40 -9.49 2.64
C ILE A 285 5.23 -9.03 4.09
N PHE A 286 4.11 -9.38 4.72
CA PHE A 286 3.94 -9.15 6.16
C PHE A 286 4.99 -9.88 6.99
N TYR A 287 5.28 -11.15 6.71
CA TYR A 287 6.24 -11.93 7.49
C TYR A 287 7.69 -11.41 7.35
N GLU A 288 8.10 -11.06 6.13
CA GLU A 288 9.41 -10.48 5.86
C GLU A 288 9.57 -9.08 6.47
N ASN A 289 8.45 -8.34 6.61
CA ASN A 289 8.45 -6.95 7.05
C ASN A 289 7.42 -6.72 8.16
N MET A 290 7.38 -7.55 9.22
CA MET A 290 6.40 -7.39 10.31
C MET A 290 6.43 -5.98 10.91
N LEU A 291 5.29 -5.48 11.41
CA LEU A 291 5.22 -4.12 11.99
C LEU A 291 6.08 -4.03 13.26
N GLU A 292 6.76 -2.89 13.50
CA GLU A 292 7.61 -2.72 14.68
C GLU A 292 6.76 -2.67 15.96
N GLU A 293 6.87 -3.70 16.80
CA GLU A 293 6.03 -3.93 17.97
C GLU A 293 6.26 -2.93 19.11
N LYS A 294 7.33 -2.12 19.05
CA LYS A 294 7.63 -1.06 20.03
C LYS A 294 6.98 0.29 19.71
N ILE A 295 6.41 0.45 18.51
CA ILE A 295 5.70 1.67 18.11
C ILE A 295 4.24 1.53 18.53
N ALA A 296 3.78 2.49 19.33
CA ALA A 296 2.42 2.56 19.81
C ALA A 296 1.47 3.19 18.79
N TRP A 297 0.18 3.10 19.06
CA TRP A 297 -0.82 3.76 18.24
C TRP A 297 -0.58 5.27 18.20
N THR A 298 -0.72 5.87 17.01
CA THR A 298 -0.48 7.30 16.71
C THR A 298 0.98 7.73 16.65
N GLU A 299 1.93 6.81 16.80
CA GLU A 299 3.38 7.08 16.71
C GLU A 299 3.93 6.81 15.29
N ALA A 300 3.16 7.12 14.25
CA ALA A 300 3.51 6.96 12.83
C ALA A 300 3.86 5.51 12.43
N GLU A 301 3.13 4.53 12.97
CA GLU A 301 3.39 3.11 12.78
C GLU A 301 3.23 2.65 11.32
N ASP A 302 2.24 3.21 10.63
CA ASP A 302 1.96 2.93 9.23
C ASP A 302 3.04 3.53 8.32
N VAL A 303 3.51 4.74 8.63
CA VAL A 303 4.60 5.39 7.88
C VAL A 303 5.92 4.65 8.02
N GLU A 304 6.26 4.19 9.23
CA GLU A 304 7.46 3.37 9.47
C GLU A 304 7.43 2.11 8.62
N TRP A 305 6.31 1.38 8.66
CA TRP A 305 6.15 0.13 7.93
C TRP A 305 6.26 0.34 6.41
N MET A 306 5.58 1.36 5.89
CA MET A 306 5.62 1.72 4.46
C MET A 306 7.03 2.12 4.01
N LYS A 307 7.80 2.81 4.86
CA LYS A 307 9.21 3.13 4.58
C LYS A 307 10.04 1.86 4.43
N ARG A 308 9.90 0.89 5.35
CA ARG A 308 10.62 -0.38 5.24
C ARG A 308 10.21 -1.14 3.98
N LEU A 309 8.92 -1.24 3.69
CA LEU A 309 8.44 -1.87 2.47
C LEU A 309 9.05 -1.25 1.20
N TYR A 310 9.07 0.08 1.11
CA TYR A 310 9.69 0.80 0.00
C TYR A 310 11.20 0.48 -0.14
N LEU A 311 11.92 0.42 0.98
CA LEU A 311 13.35 0.07 1.00
C LEU A 311 13.61 -1.41 0.65
N SER A 312 12.68 -2.30 0.99
CA SER A 312 12.68 -3.74 0.65
C SER A 312 12.19 -4.04 -0.77
N ASN A 313 12.10 -3.03 -1.64
CA ASN A 313 11.67 -3.14 -3.04
C ASN A 313 10.19 -3.52 -3.27
N ASN A 314 9.36 -3.47 -2.24
CA ASN A 314 7.93 -3.66 -2.38
C ASN A 314 7.27 -2.40 -2.94
N ILE A 315 6.19 -2.59 -3.70
CA ILE A 315 5.38 -1.51 -4.26
C ILE A 315 4.06 -1.36 -3.49
N LEU A 316 3.56 -0.13 -3.46
CA LEU A 316 2.29 0.24 -2.84
C LEU A 316 1.35 0.80 -3.91
N GLU A 317 0.26 0.09 -4.17
CA GLU A 317 -0.68 0.46 -5.23
C GLU A 317 -2.01 0.97 -4.68
N LEU A 318 -2.65 1.85 -5.46
CA LEU A 318 -4.06 2.16 -5.29
C LEU A 318 -4.87 1.31 -6.26
N SER A 319 -5.77 0.47 -5.74
CA SER A 319 -6.78 -0.19 -6.56
C SER A 319 -7.86 0.83 -6.92
N LEU A 320 -7.88 1.25 -8.18
CA LEU A 320 -8.83 2.24 -8.67
C LEU A 320 -10.26 1.70 -8.75
N GLU A 321 -10.46 0.40 -8.80
CA GLU A 321 -11.79 -0.22 -8.92
C GLU A 321 -12.32 -0.72 -7.57
N SER A 322 -11.44 -0.98 -6.60
CA SER A 322 -11.82 -1.36 -5.24
C SER A 322 -12.17 -0.15 -4.37
N LYS A 323 -13.16 -0.31 -3.49
CA LYS A 323 -13.64 0.75 -2.59
C LYS A 323 -13.76 0.24 -1.16
N ALA A 324 -13.51 1.13 -0.22
CA ALA A 324 -13.80 0.92 1.19
C ALA A 324 -14.35 2.22 1.79
N PHE A 325 -15.01 2.10 2.93
CA PHE A 325 -15.66 3.18 3.65
C PHE A 325 -15.12 3.27 5.07
N SER A 326 -14.98 4.49 5.56
CA SER A 326 -14.64 4.77 6.96
C SER A 326 -15.78 5.53 7.61
N VAL A 327 -16.17 5.12 8.82
CA VAL A 327 -17.17 5.84 9.64
C VAL A 327 -16.58 7.00 10.44
N THR A 328 -15.25 7.11 10.48
CA THR A 328 -14.54 8.27 11.04
C THR A 328 -13.60 8.87 10.01
N THR A 329 -13.26 10.13 10.16
CA THR A 329 -12.30 10.80 9.26
C THR A 329 -11.28 11.57 10.08
N LYS A 330 -10.04 11.60 9.60
CA LYS A 330 -8.97 12.46 10.17
C LYS A 330 -9.07 13.90 9.65
N THR A 331 -9.99 14.19 8.72
CA THR A 331 -10.23 15.53 8.17
C THR A 331 -11.37 16.19 8.95
N SER A 332 -11.24 17.46 9.31
CA SER A 332 -12.29 18.15 10.06
C SER A 332 -13.60 18.18 9.26
N LYS A 333 -14.74 17.94 9.92
CA LYS A 333 -16.07 17.95 9.29
C LYS A 333 -16.38 19.28 8.61
N LEU A 334 -15.98 20.39 9.25
CA LEU A 334 -16.06 21.73 8.66
C LEU A 334 -15.35 21.78 7.30
N PHE A 335 -14.13 21.26 7.23
CA PHE A 335 -13.37 21.23 6.00
C PHE A 335 -14.04 20.34 4.95
N LEU A 336 -14.59 19.18 5.33
CA LEU A 336 -15.31 18.29 4.41
C LEU A 336 -16.59 18.90 3.83
N SER A 337 -17.27 19.78 4.57
CA SER A 337 -18.46 20.49 4.10
C SER A 337 -18.15 21.56 3.04
N MET A 338 -16.88 21.95 2.89
CA MET A 338 -16.50 22.96 1.90
C MET A 338 -16.43 22.38 0.48
N PRO A 339 -16.83 23.15 -0.54
CA PRO A 339 -16.54 22.85 -1.94
C PRO A 339 -15.06 22.47 -2.16
N SER A 340 -14.79 21.54 -3.08
CA SER A 340 -13.43 21.02 -3.35
C SER A 340 -12.41 22.11 -3.69
N TYR A 341 -12.81 23.14 -4.43
CA TYR A 341 -11.93 24.26 -4.77
C TYR A 341 -11.55 25.11 -3.54
N LEU A 342 -12.49 25.34 -2.61
CA LEU A 342 -12.20 26.04 -1.34
C LEU A 342 -11.29 25.21 -0.45
N ARG A 343 -11.53 23.91 -0.34
CA ARG A 343 -10.63 22.98 0.37
C ARG A 343 -9.19 23.10 -0.15
N TYR A 344 -9.02 23.08 -1.47
CA TYR A 344 -7.72 23.23 -2.10
C TYR A 344 -7.04 24.57 -1.76
N ILE A 345 -7.78 25.68 -1.81
CA ILE A 345 -7.27 27.01 -1.45
C ILE A 345 -6.86 27.06 0.03
N PHE A 346 -7.75 26.66 0.95
CA PHE A 346 -7.47 26.66 2.39
C PHE A 346 -6.29 25.75 2.76
N ARG A 347 -6.08 24.63 2.07
CA ARG A 347 -4.89 23.80 2.32
C ARG A 347 -3.60 24.48 1.87
N ARG A 348 -3.59 25.22 0.75
CA ARG A 348 -2.41 25.99 0.32
C ARG A 348 -2.08 27.13 1.28
N ILE A 349 -3.06 27.99 1.54
CA ILE A 349 -3.43 28.49 2.87
C ILE A 349 -2.54 28.09 4.06
N PHE A 350 -3.07 27.11 4.79
CA PHE A 350 -2.49 26.51 5.98
C PHE A 350 -1.11 25.89 5.73
N TYR A 351 -0.84 25.34 4.55
CA TYR A 351 0.48 24.80 4.23
C TYR A 351 1.55 25.90 4.25
N LEU A 352 1.30 27.02 3.57
CA LEU A 352 2.21 28.16 3.58
C LEU A 352 2.40 28.71 5.00
N MET A 353 1.33 28.82 5.78
CA MET A 353 1.41 29.23 7.19
C MET A 353 2.23 28.25 8.05
N LYS A 354 2.06 26.94 7.84
CA LYS A 354 2.78 25.91 8.59
C LYS A 354 4.26 25.88 8.20
N VAL A 355 4.57 26.03 6.92
CA VAL A 355 5.94 26.17 6.43
C VAL A 355 6.58 27.42 7.03
N ALA A 356 5.91 28.57 6.96
CA ALA A 356 6.40 29.84 7.53
C ALA A 356 6.68 29.73 9.04
N LYS A 357 5.77 29.12 9.82
CA LYS A 357 5.99 28.86 11.25
C LYS A 357 7.11 27.85 11.52
N GLY A 358 7.22 26.81 10.71
CA GLY A 358 8.28 25.79 10.82
C GLY A 358 9.67 26.32 10.44
N SER A 359 9.76 27.35 9.61
CA SER A 359 11.02 28.06 9.31
C SER A 359 11.43 29.06 10.40
N ILE A 360 10.49 29.55 11.22
CA ILE A 360 10.79 30.49 12.32
C ILE A 360 11.45 29.76 13.51
N HIS A 361 11.14 28.49 13.77
CA HIS A 361 11.73 27.71 14.87
C HIS A 361 12.98 26.88 14.50
N ARG A 362 13.65 27.21 13.37
CA ARG A 362 14.87 26.49 12.93
C ARG A 362 16.14 27.35 12.95
N TYR A 363 16.07 28.53 13.57
CA TYR A 363 17.19 29.48 13.67
C TYR A 363 17.46 29.99 15.09
N ASP A 364 16.96 29.28 16.12
CA ASP A 364 17.35 29.48 17.52
C ASP A 364 18.11 28.26 18.05
#